data_AF-A0A920PCE5-F1
#
_entry.id   AF-A0A920PCE5-F1
#
_cell.length_a   1.000
_cell.length_b   1.000
_cell.length_c   1.000
_cell.angle_alpha   90.00
_cell.angle_beta   90.00
_cell.angle_gamma   90.00
#
_symmetry.space_group_name_H-M   'P 1'
#
loop_
_entity.id
_entity.type
_entity.pdbx_description
1 polymer ?
#
loop_
_entity_poly.entity_id
_entity_poly.type
_entity_poly.pdbx_seq_one_letter_code
_entity_poly.pdbx_strand_id
1 'polypeptide(L)'
;MRETLYSKGENKAGFFSREGLDLVSTLKGPTFEKVFETNNKIIPKVKHLLEPRLTFSYIPDLDRNDKEKIKSFDFIDRINPHSLINYSLTQRIFLKESDGKGDFKTREAVRFILSQSYDLLEGRETRNTGKPPRTFLGYTF
;
A
#
# COMPACT_ATOMS: atom_id res chain seq x y z
N MET A 1 -4.34 -11.61 12.99
CA MET A 1 -5.59 -12.16 13.56
C MET A 1 -6.19 -11.08 14.43
N ARG A 2 -7.48 -10.79 14.26
CA ARG A 2 -8.17 -9.75 14.99
C ARG A 2 -9.43 -10.34 15.61
N GLU A 3 -9.66 -10.05 16.88
CA GLU A 3 -10.86 -10.46 17.61
C GLU A 3 -11.61 -9.21 18.08
N THR A 4 -12.93 -9.23 18.06
CA THR A 4 -13.78 -8.16 18.59
C THR A 4 -14.92 -8.77 19.40
N LEU A 5 -15.08 -8.32 20.64
CA LEU A 5 -16.13 -8.78 21.55
C LEU A 5 -17.23 -7.72 21.64
N TYR A 6 -18.47 -8.15 21.47
CA TYR A 6 -19.65 -7.30 21.58
C TYR A 6 -20.50 -7.77 22.75
N SER A 7 -20.86 -6.83 23.64
CA SER A 7 -21.76 -7.11 24.76
C SER A 7 -23.24 -7.05 24.36
N LYS A 8 -23.55 -6.45 23.21
CA LYS A 8 -24.91 -6.28 22.67
C LYS A 8 -24.87 -6.04 21.17
N GLY A 9 -25.75 -6.71 20.43
CA GLY A 9 -25.94 -6.52 18.99
C GLY A 9 -27.35 -6.05 18.61
N GLU A 10 -27.59 -5.94 17.30
CA GLU A 10 -28.92 -5.78 16.71
C GLU A 10 -29.81 -7.01 16.96
N ASN A 11 -31.14 -6.87 16.81
CA ASN A 11 -32.12 -7.97 16.98
C ASN A 11 -32.08 -8.68 18.36
N LYS A 12 -31.75 -7.96 19.44
CA LYS A 12 -31.57 -8.51 20.80
C LYS A 12 -30.46 -9.58 20.89
N ALA A 13 -29.51 -9.58 19.96
CA ALA A 13 -28.32 -10.41 20.08
C ALA A 13 -27.57 -10.06 21.38
N GLY A 14 -27.31 -11.07 22.21
CA GLY A 14 -26.59 -10.97 23.48
C GLY A 14 -25.08 -10.80 23.28
N PHE A 15 -24.28 -11.38 24.16
CA PHE A 15 -22.82 -11.41 24.00
C PHE A 15 -22.42 -12.25 22.78
N PHE A 16 -21.58 -11.73 21.89
CA PHE A 16 -20.99 -12.46 20.77
C PHE A 16 -19.57 -11.96 20.45
N SER A 17 -18.77 -12.83 19.83
CA SER A 17 -17.43 -12.51 19.34
C SER A 17 -17.41 -12.50 17.80
N ARG A 18 -16.48 -11.74 17.24
CA ARG A 18 -16.13 -11.72 15.81
C ARG A 18 -14.65 -12.01 15.67
N GLU A 19 -14.31 -12.94 14.80
CA GLU A 19 -12.93 -13.19 14.36
C GLU A 19 -12.72 -12.66 12.94
N GLY A 20 -11.57 -12.03 12.71
CA GLY A 20 -11.16 -11.50 11.43
C GLY A 20 -9.73 -11.88 11.07
N LEU A 21 -9.51 -12.17 9.79
CA LEU A 21 -8.19 -12.40 9.22
C LEU A 21 -7.79 -11.23 8.33
N ASP A 22 -6.75 -10.51 8.73
CA ASP A 22 -6.11 -9.51 7.88
C ASP A 22 -4.80 -10.11 7.36
N LEU A 23 -4.69 -10.29 6.05
CA LEU A 23 -3.48 -10.79 5.40
C LEU A 23 -2.84 -9.67 4.58
N VAL A 24 -1.61 -9.30 4.94
CA VAL A 24 -0.79 -8.39 4.14
C VAL A 24 0.51 -9.09 3.78
N SER A 25 0.80 -9.19 2.49
CA SER A 25 2.06 -9.71 1.97
C SER A 25 2.74 -8.64 1.13
N THR A 26 4.04 -8.43 1.32
CA THR A 26 4.80 -7.44 0.54
C THR A 26 6.04 -8.10 -0.05
N LEU A 27 6.13 -8.02 -1.37
CA LEU A 27 7.29 -8.41 -2.15
C LEU A 27 8.04 -7.16 -2.58
N LYS A 28 9.31 -7.07 -2.20
CA LYS A 28 10.23 -6.09 -2.76
C LYS A 28 10.91 -6.72 -3.98
N GLY A 29 10.80 -6.06 -5.13
CA GLY A 29 11.52 -6.50 -6.32
C GLY A 29 13.01 -6.13 -6.24
N PRO A 30 13.78 -6.52 -7.26
CA PRO A 30 15.18 -6.15 -7.35
C PRO A 30 15.33 -4.62 -7.41
N THR A 31 16.27 -4.09 -6.64
CA THR A 31 16.65 -2.68 -6.74
C THR A 31 17.57 -2.50 -7.93
N PHE A 32 17.21 -1.61 -8.85
CA PHE A 32 18.08 -1.21 -9.95
C PHE A 32 18.78 0.08 -9.60
N GLU A 33 20.08 0.16 -9.89
CA GLU A 33 20.85 1.38 -9.68
C GLU A 33 21.73 1.70 -10.88
N LYS A 34 21.91 3.00 -11.12
CA LYS A 34 22.85 3.50 -12.11
C LYS A 34 23.54 4.74 -11.57
N VAL A 35 24.87 4.74 -11.64
CA VAL A 35 25.70 5.90 -11.31
C VAL A 35 26.10 6.59 -12.61
N PHE A 36 25.80 7.87 -12.69
CA PHE A 36 26.17 8.75 -13.79
C PHE A 36 27.30 9.64 -13.32
N GLU A 37 28.38 9.70 -14.09
CA GLU A 37 29.43 10.68 -13.88
C GLU A 37 29.03 11.97 -14.57
N THR A 38 29.04 13.05 -13.80
CA THR A 38 28.73 14.39 -14.26
C THR A 38 30.06 15.11 -14.25
N ASN A 39 30.54 15.60 -15.40
CA ASN A 39 31.82 16.33 -15.55
C ASN A 39 31.87 17.68 -14.79
N ASN A 40 31.09 17.81 -13.72
CA ASN A 40 30.93 18.94 -12.85
C ASN A 40 31.75 18.68 -11.56
N LYS A 41 32.56 19.67 -11.17
CA LYS A 41 33.41 19.56 -9.97
C LYS A 41 32.61 19.56 -8.65
N ILE A 42 31.46 20.23 -8.62
CA ILE A 42 30.59 20.36 -7.45
C ILE A 42 29.78 19.08 -7.26
N ILE A 43 29.19 18.56 -8.33
CA ILE A 43 28.45 17.29 -8.31
C ILE A 43 29.15 16.37 -9.30
N PRO A 44 30.16 15.59 -8.89
CA PRO A 44 30.86 14.66 -9.78
C PRO A 44 30.05 13.41 -10.14
N LYS A 45 29.10 12.99 -9.29
CA LYS A 45 28.31 11.78 -9.52
C LYS A 45 26.85 11.95 -9.12
N VAL A 46 25.98 11.34 -9.91
CA VAL A 46 24.54 11.23 -9.64
C VAL A 46 24.16 9.76 -9.64
N LYS A 47 23.58 9.26 -8.54
CA LYS A 47 23.06 7.89 -8.45
C LYS A 47 21.55 7.91 -8.59
N HIS A 48 21.02 7.20 -9.58
CA HIS A 48 19.60 6.92 -9.72
C HIS A 48 19.32 5.52 -9.21
N LEU A 49 18.30 5.39 -8.36
CA LEU A 49 17.89 4.15 -7.73
C LEU A 49 16.40 3.93 -7.96
N LEU A 50 16.03 2.70 -8.36
CA LEU A 50 14.67 2.30 -8.73
C LEU A 50 14.25 1.06 -7.92
N GLU A 51 13.19 1.20 -7.11
CA GLU A 51 12.72 0.19 -6.16
C GLU A 51 11.28 -0.21 -6.49
N PRO A 52 11.05 -1.30 -7.25
CA PRO A 52 9.73 -1.87 -7.44
C PRO A 52 9.25 -2.60 -6.19
N ARG A 53 7.95 -2.50 -5.90
CA ARG A 53 7.28 -3.19 -4.79
C ARG A 53 5.88 -3.63 -5.20
N LEU A 54 5.52 -4.81 -4.74
CA LEU A 54 4.17 -5.37 -4.85
C LEU A 54 3.65 -5.67 -3.45
N THR A 55 2.46 -5.18 -3.12
CA THR A 55 1.79 -5.47 -1.85
C THR A 55 0.42 -6.07 -2.14
N PHE A 56 0.15 -7.22 -1.55
CA PHE A 56 -1.16 -7.85 -1.54
C PHE A 56 -1.79 -7.66 -0.15
N SER A 57 -3.03 -7.17 -0.11
CA SER A 57 -3.82 -6.98 1.10
C SER A 57 -5.15 -7.69 0.93
N TYR A 58 -5.50 -8.57 1.85
CA TYR A 58 -6.76 -9.29 1.83
C TYR A 58 -7.44 -9.21 3.20
N ILE A 59 -8.69 -8.75 3.17
CA ILE A 59 -9.62 -8.84 4.29
C ILE A 59 -10.87 -9.56 3.77
N PRO A 60 -11.22 -10.73 4.33
CA PRO A 60 -12.37 -11.51 3.91
C PRO A 60 -13.66 -10.80 4.29
N ASP A 61 -14.74 -11.19 3.60
CA ASP A 61 -16.07 -10.76 3.97
C ASP A 61 -16.59 -11.48 5.22
N LEU A 62 -17.32 -10.75 6.05
CA LEU A 62 -17.96 -11.31 7.24
C LEU A 62 -19.17 -12.16 6.83
N ASP A 63 -19.40 -13.26 7.54
CA ASP A 63 -20.62 -14.04 7.36
C ASP A 63 -21.85 -13.16 7.62
N ARG A 64 -22.90 -13.38 6.81
CA ARG A 64 -24.15 -12.63 6.85
C ARG A 64 -24.79 -12.66 8.23
N ASN A 65 -24.74 -13.81 8.91
CA ASN A 65 -25.28 -13.98 10.25
C ASN A 65 -24.62 -13.07 11.29
N ASP A 66 -23.34 -12.75 11.12
CA ASP A 66 -22.60 -11.91 12.06
C ASP A 66 -22.71 -10.42 11.68
N LYS A 67 -22.76 -10.11 10.37
CA LYS A 67 -23.07 -8.75 9.90
C LYS A 67 -24.41 -8.23 10.40
N GLU A 68 -25.45 -9.07 10.36
CA GLU A 68 -26.80 -8.69 10.78
C GLU A 68 -26.93 -8.46 12.31
N LYS A 69 -25.96 -8.94 13.11
CA LYS A 69 -25.90 -8.73 14.56
C LYS A 69 -25.07 -7.49 14.94
N ILE A 70 -24.14 -7.06 14.09
CA ILE A 70 -23.25 -5.93 14.40
C ILE A 70 -24.00 -4.62 14.17
N LYS A 71 -24.20 -3.87 15.25
CA LYS A 71 -24.71 -2.51 15.16
C LYS A 71 -23.57 -1.59 14.74
N SER A 72 -23.72 -0.89 13.62
CA SER A 72 -22.68 0.00 13.13
C SER A 72 -22.67 1.32 13.90
N PHE A 73 -21.67 1.52 14.77
CA PHE A 73 -21.45 2.76 15.50
C PHE A 73 -20.18 3.49 15.04
N ASP A 74 -19.10 2.76 14.75
CA ASP A 74 -17.80 3.35 14.41
C ASP A 74 -17.04 2.64 13.26
N PHE A 75 -15.79 3.04 13.04
CA PHE A 75 -14.92 2.52 11.98
C PHE A 75 -14.52 1.05 12.17
N ILE A 76 -14.49 0.54 13.40
CA ILE A 76 -14.16 -0.86 13.72
C ILE A 76 -15.35 -1.78 13.38
N ASP A 77 -16.56 -1.23 13.38
CA ASP A 77 -17.78 -1.92 12.96
C ASP A 77 -17.93 -1.99 11.43
N ARG A 78 -17.21 -1.14 10.68
CA ARG A 78 -17.25 -1.07 9.20
C ARG A 78 -15.92 -1.48 8.57
N ILE A 79 -15.54 -2.74 8.74
CA ILE A 79 -14.43 -3.31 7.98
C ILE A 79 -14.96 -3.76 6.63
N ASN A 80 -14.60 -3.03 5.57
CA ASN A 80 -14.98 -3.41 4.21
C ASN A 80 -14.08 -4.56 3.72
N PRO A 81 -14.67 -5.67 3.25
CA PRO A 81 -13.89 -6.72 2.61
C PRO A 81 -13.19 -6.16 1.37
N HIS A 82 -11.95 -6.57 1.16
CA HIS A 82 -11.19 -6.17 -0.01
C HIS A 82 -10.10 -7.18 -0.33
N SER A 83 -9.72 -7.23 -1.60
CA SER A 83 -8.57 -7.99 -2.07
C SER A 83 -7.76 -7.08 -2.98
N LEU A 84 -6.80 -6.37 -2.40
CA LEU A 84 -6.06 -5.32 -3.07
C LEU A 84 -4.70 -5.82 -3.51
N ILE A 85 -4.37 -5.60 -4.78
CA ILE A 85 -2.99 -5.62 -5.26
C ILE A 85 -2.55 -4.17 -5.47
N ASN A 86 -1.50 -3.76 -4.75
CA ASN A 86 -0.81 -2.50 -4.94
C ASN A 86 0.55 -2.76 -5.60
N TYR A 87 0.79 -2.12 -6.73
CA TYR A 87 2.10 -1.98 -7.33
C TYR A 87 2.63 -0.58 -7.04
N SER A 88 3.90 -0.48 -6.65
CA SER A 88 4.58 0.80 -6.50
C SER A 88 6.00 0.77 -7.04
N LEU A 89 6.45 1.92 -7.51
CA LEU A 89 7.78 2.16 -8.03
C LEU A 89 8.33 3.41 -7.34
N THR A 90 9.33 3.23 -6.49
CA THR A 90 10.05 4.35 -5.87
C THR A 90 11.29 4.66 -6.69
N GLN A 91 11.46 5.92 -7.07
CA GLN A 91 12.63 6.47 -7.73
C GLN A 91 13.33 7.43 -6.77
N ARG A 92 14.65 7.30 -6.64
CA ARG A 92 15.47 8.20 -5.82
C ARG A 92 16.68 8.67 -6.60
N ILE A 93 16.97 9.96 -6.48
CA ILE A 93 18.16 10.58 -7.05
C ILE A 93 19.04 11.04 -5.90
N PHE A 94 20.25 10.51 -5.86
CA PHE A 94 21.28 10.92 -4.92
C PHE A 94 22.36 11.71 -5.65
N LEU A 95 22.78 12.82 -5.07
CA LEU A 95 23.87 13.65 -5.56
C LEU A 95 25.07 13.44 -4.66
N LYS A 96 26.22 13.11 -5.26
CA LYS A 96 27.50 13.18 -4.58
C LYS A 96 28.03 14.60 -4.78
N GLU A 97 28.03 15.38 -3.72
CA GLU A 97 28.51 16.76 -3.70
C GLU A 97 29.94 16.81 -3.17
N SER A 98 30.81 17.58 -3.80
CA SER A 98 32.17 17.87 -3.33
C SER A 98 32.18 19.21 -2.59
N ASP A 99 32.94 19.27 -1.51
CA ASP A 99 33.20 20.52 -0.79
C ASP A 99 34.37 21.33 -1.37
N GLY A 100 35.00 20.83 -2.45
CA GLY A 100 36.17 21.43 -3.08
C GLY A 100 37.48 21.26 -2.29
N LYS A 101 37.46 20.67 -1.09
CA LYS A 101 38.63 20.41 -0.24
C LYS A 101 39.05 18.94 -0.23
N GLY A 102 38.36 18.11 -1.00
CA GLY A 102 38.65 16.67 -1.16
C GLY A 102 37.60 15.78 -0.51
N ASP A 103 36.67 16.35 0.25
CA ASP A 103 35.59 15.59 0.87
C ASP A 103 34.35 15.55 -0.04
N PHE A 104 33.53 14.53 0.21
CA PHE A 104 32.28 14.32 -0.49
C PHE A 104 31.13 14.04 0.47
N LYS A 105 29.98 14.67 0.20
CA LYS A 105 28.72 14.42 0.89
C LYS A 105 27.72 13.86 -0.11
N THR A 106 27.04 12.77 0.24
CA THR A 106 25.91 12.27 -0.56
C THR A 106 24.60 12.77 0.06
N ARG A 107 23.71 13.32 -0.76
CA ARG A 107 22.34 13.67 -0.33
C ARG A 107 21.30 13.13 -1.30
N GLU A 108 20.13 12.76 -0.77
CA GLU A 108 18.94 12.52 -1.57
C GLU A 108 18.43 13.87 -2.06
N ALA A 109 18.40 14.09 -3.37
CA ALA A 109 17.95 15.33 -3.97
C ALA A 109 16.50 15.27 -4.39
N VAL A 110 16.06 14.10 -4.87
CA VAL A 110 14.70 13.90 -5.36
C VAL A 110 14.24 12.51 -4.96
N ARG A 111 12.99 12.41 -4.54
CA ARG A 111 12.25 11.17 -4.38
C ARG A 111 10.96 11.27 -5.16
N PHE A 112 10.61 10.20 -5.84
CA PHE A 112 9.32 10.09 -6.51
C PHE A 112 8.74 8.71 -6.26
N ILE A 113 7.46 8.67 -5.94
CA ILE A 113 6.74 7.41 -5.73
C ILE A 113 5.55 7.41 -6.67
N LEU A 114 5.54 6.44 -7.60
CA LEU A 114 4.38 6.12 -8.41
C LEU A 114 3.75 4.84 -7.86
N SER A 115 2.44 4.86 -7.64
CA SER A 115 1.73 3.68 -7.15
C SER A 115 0.36 3.53 -7.78
N GLN A 116 -0.06 2.28 -7.93
CA GLN A 116 -1.39 1.95 -8.42
C GLN A 116 -1.96 0.77 -7.64
N SER A 117 -3.22 0.89 -7.22
CA SER A 117 -3.95 -0.17 -6.52
C SER A 117 -5.12 -0.68 -7.36
N TYR A 118 -5.34 -2.00 -7.31
CA TYR A 118 -6.43 -2.72 -7.97
C TYR A 118 -7.18 -3.58 -6.95
N ASP A 119 -8.51 -3.51 -6.96
CA ASP A 119 -9.37 -4.40 -6.16
C ASP A 119 -9.84 -5.61 -6.97
N LEU A 120 -9.44 -6.80 -6.52
CA LEU A 120 -9.74 -8.09 -7.12
C LEU A 120 -11.14 -8.61 -6.77
N LEU A 121 -11.76 -8.16 -5.67
CA LEU A 121 -13.13 -8.58 -5.32
C LEU A 121 -14.16 -7.94 -6.25
N GLU A 122 -13.97 -6.66 -6.59
CA GLU A 122 -14.84 -5.97 -7.56
C GLU A 122 -14.72 -6.61 -8.96
N GLY A 123 -13.55 -7.13 -9.34
CA GLY A 123 -13.34 -7.88 -10.58
C GLY A 123 -14.24 -9.12 -10.77
N ARG A 124 -14.82 -9.66 -9.67
CA ARG A 124 -15.84 -10.71 -9.74
C ARG A 124 -17.25 -10.17 -9.91
N GLU A 125 -17.57 -8.99 -9.36
CA GLU A 125 -18.86 -8.31 -9.55
C GLU A 125 -18.99 -7.64 -10.92
N THR A 126 -17.89 -7.17 -11.52
CA THR A 126 -17.89 -6.54 -12.84
C THR A 126 -18.29 -7.49 -13.97
N ARG A 127 -18.00 -8.80 -13.84
CA ARG A 127 -18.56 -9.84 -14.73
C ARG A 127 -20.09 -9.89 -14.70
N ASN A 128 -20.71 -9.49 -13.59
CA ASN A 128 -22.16 -9.53 -13.41
C ASN A 128 -22.83 -8.17 -13.66
N THR A 129 -22.09 -7.06 -13.61
CA THR A 129 -22.65 -5.68 -13.64
C THR A 129 -22.13 -4.80 -14.77
N GLY A 130 -21.08 -5.21 -15.51
CA GLY A 130 -20.53 -4.46 -16.64
C GLY A 130 -19.75 -3.19 -16.30
N LYS A 131 -19.54 -2.87 -15.02
CA LYS A 131 -18.73 -1.72 -14.58
C LYS A 131 -17.23 -2.05 -14.68
N PRO A 132 -16.34 -1.09 -14.96
CA PRO A 132 -14.89 -1.32 -14.88
C PRO A 132 -14.44 -1.43 -13.40
N PRO A 133 -13.38 -2.22 -13.10
CA PRO A 133 -12.85 -2.32 -11.74
C PRO A 133 -12.28 -0.97 -11.28
N ARG A 134 -12.46 -0.62 -9.99
CA ARG A 134 -11.88 0.60 -9.45
C ARG A 134 -10.37 0.47 -9.39
N THR A 135 -9.72 1.51 -9.89
CA THR A 135 -8.26 1.68 -9.80
C THR A 135 -7.98 2.99 -9.08
N PHE A 136 -6.98 2.98 -8.21
CA PHE A 136 -6.50 4.19 -7.56
C PHE A 136 -5.06 4.43 -7.98
N LEU A 137 -4.79 5.63 -8.52
CA LEU A 137 -3.45 6.09 -8.86
C LEU A 137 -2.99 7.07 -7.79
N GLY A 138 -1.84 6.80 -7.18
CA GLY A 138 -1.22 7.68 -6.19
C GLY A 138 0.16 8.12 -6.63
N TYR A 139 0.46 9.40 -6.43
CA TYR A 139 1.78 9.99 -6.63
C TYR A 139 2.21 10.79 -5.40
N THR A 140 3.49 10.72 -5.05
CA THR A 140 4.08 11.52 -3.95
C THR A 140 5.47 11.97 -4.36
N PHE A 141 5.78 13.24 -4.07
CA PHE A 141 7.05 13.92 -4.35
C PHE A 141 7.79 14.19 -3.04
#